data_AF-A0A6I1FX70-F1
#
_entry.id   AF-A0A6I1FX70-F1
#
_cell.length_a   1.000
_cell.length_b   1.000
_cell.length_c   1.000
_cell.angle_alpha   90.00
_cell.angle_beta   90.00
_cell.angle_gamma   90.00
#
_symmetry.space_group_name_H-M   'P 1'
#
loop_
_entity.id
_entity.type
_entity.pdbx_description
1 polymer ?
#
loop_
_entity_poly.entity_id
_entity_poly.type
_entity_poly.pdbx_seq_one_letter_code
_entity_poly.pdbx_strand_id
1 'polypeptide(L)'
;MKKLRVRAHLAFGIAQAAPWGIALDGLLASELWARQKAIYREQGHDYVRAMERDDPPDLDLPLARCTPSQGPWHWAATCARPDQDPGRVDVHTWTGRVDARALEQVSHGLPKTVSDRQGRYRARRMPLLVTPCSSVTWHAVGDPSAILELLEPIVSIGKKRSTGEGHVLRWEVELAGDLDDFTAGHLHPDGTLGRPSPLSCRARAGGDVLDGGRGRAGIRPPYMHPTRQHQLALPALLSS
;
A
#
# COMPACT_ATOMS: atom_id res chain seq x y z
N MET A 1 13.38 4.60 18.59
CA MET A 1 12.29 3.78 18.03
C MET A 1 11.32 3.37 19.13
N LYS A 2 10.02 3.39 18.84
CA LYS A 2 8.91 3.04 19.73
C LYS A 2 7.97 2.10 18.98
N LYS A 3 7.21 1.28 19.71
CA LYS A 3 6.13 0.45 19.16
C LYS A 3 4.90 1.31 18.99
N LEU A 4 4.23 1.21 17.85
CA LEU A 4 3.22 2.15 17.40
C LEU A 4 1.99 1.43 16.85
N ARG A 5 0.83 2.03 17.12
CA ARG A 5 -0.39 1.86 16.34
C ARG A 5 -0.55 3.08 15.47
N VAL A 6 -0.58 2.88 14.16
CA VAL A 6 -0.82 3.94 13.19
C VAL A 6 -2.21 3.71 12.62
N ARG A 7 -3.05 4.74 12.57
CA ARG A 7 -4.41 4.63 12.05
C ARG A 7 -4.72 5.77 11.08
N ALA A 8 -5.36 5.43 9.97
CA ALA A 8 -5.99 6.39 9.09
C ALA A 8 -7.50 6.34 9.33
N HIS A 9 -8.10 7.48 9.64
CA HIS A 9 -9.55 7.63 9.69
C HIS A 9 -10.03 8.00 8.30
N LEU A 10 -11.01 7.28 7.78
CA LEU A 10 -11.45 7.37 6.40
C LEU A 10 -12.86 7.95 6.32
N ALA A 11 -13.12 8.75 5.28
CA ALA A 11 -14.46 9.26 4.99
C ALA A 11 -15.40 8.16 4.47
N PHE A 12 -14.83 7.20 3.73
CA PHE A 12 -15.50 6.06 3.12
C PHE A 12 -14.60 4.83 3.21
N GLY A 13 -15.09 3.71 2.67
CA GLY A 13 -14.31 2.48 2.58
C GLY A 13 -13.04 2.62 1.75
N ILE A 14 -12.30 1.52 1.66
CA ILE A 14 -11.03 1.47 0.96
C ILE A 14 -11.07 0.44 -0.17
N ALA A 15 -10.72 0.88 -1.38
CA ALA A 15 -10.51 -0.01 -2.50
C ALA A 15 -9.07 -0.52 -2.51
N GLN A 16 -8.88 -1.84 -2.40
CA GLN A 16 -7.56 -2.46 -2.35
C GLN A 16 -7.27 -3.32 -3.57
N ALA A 17 -5.97 -3.52 -3.83
CA ALA A 17 -5.47 -4.15 -5.04
C ALA A 17 -4.93 -5.55 -4.84
N ALA A 18 -4.37 -5.76 -3.66
CA ALA A 18 -3.62 -6.93 -3.27
C ALA A 18 -4.49 -7.79 -2.35
N PRO A 19 -4.14 -9.06 -2.14
CA PRO A 19 -4.85 -9.93 -1.22
C PRO A 19 -4.78 -9.46 0.25
N TRP A 20 -3.90 -8.50 0.52
CA TRP A 20 -3.65 -7.89 1.82
C TRP A 20 -3.56 -6.37 1.70
N GLY A 21 -3.59 -5.70 2.85
CA GLY A 21 -3.62 -4.25 2.94
C GLY A 21 -2.41 -3.51 2.41
N ILE A 22 -2.55 -2.19 2.35
CA ILE A 22 -1.48 -1.27 1.93
C ILE A 22 -0.35 -1.32 2.95
N ALA A 23 0.89 -1.49 2.51
CA ALA A 23 2.05 -1.51 3.40
C ALA A 23 2.38 -0.09 3.93
N LEU A 24 2.59 0.06 5.24
CA LEU A 24 2.88 1.37 5.86
C LEU A 24 4.18 1.97 5.33
N ASP A 25 5.25 1.17 5.29
CA ASP A 25 6.54 1.56 4.69
C ASP A 25 6.40 1.94 3.22
N GLY A 26 5.47 1.32 2.48
CA GLY A 26 5.07 1.72 1.13
C GLY A 26 4.47 3.12 1.05
N LEU A 27 3.65 3.51 2.02
CA LEU A 27 3.08 4.87 2.09
C LEU A 27 4.18 5.90 2.40
N LEU A 28 4.99 5.65 3.42
CA LEU A 28 6.09 6.54 3.80
C LEU A 28 7.10 6.71 2.66
N ALA A 29 7.47 5.61 1.99
CA ALA A 29 8.34 5.65 0.83
C ALA A 29 7.72 6.46 -0.32
N SER A 30 6.40 6.37 -0.53
CA SER A 30 5.73 7.11 -1.60
C SER A 30 5.82 8.63 -1.42
N GLU A 31 5.74 9.10 -0.17
CA GLU A 31 5.89 10.52 0.17
C GLU A 31 7.34 10.97 -0.03
N LEU A 32 8.32 10.20 0.44
CA LEU A 32 9.74 10.54 0.22
C LEU A 32 10.10 10.60 -1.27
N TRP A 33 9.57 9.68 -2.09
CA TRP A 33 9.73 9.76 -3.54
C TRP A 33 9.04 10.98 -4.16
N ALA A 34 7.90 11.40 -3.61
CA ALA A 34 7.20 12.60 -4.06
C ALA A 34 8.02 13.86 -3.74
N ARG A 35 8.56 13.97 -2.52
CA ARG A 35 9.46 15.06 -2.10
C ARG A 35 10.71 15.12 -2.98
N GLN A 36 11.38 13.99 -3.21
CA GLN A 36 12.56 13.95 -4.06
C GLN A 36 12.25 14.40 -5.50
N LYS A 37 11.13 13.95 -6.07
CA LYS A 37 10.70 14.38 -7.41
C LYS A 37 10.41 15.87 -7.49
N ALA A 38 9.84 16.47 -6.44
CA ALA A 38 9.63 17.91 -6.36
C ALA A 38 10.96 18.67 -6.37
N ILE A 39 11.92 18.25 -5.54
CA ILE A 39 13.27 18.84 -5.49
C ILE A 39 13.97 18.78 -6.85
N TYR A 40 13.96 17.62 -7.52
CA TYR A 40 14.57 17.49 -8.85
C TYR A 40 13.91 18.41 -9.87
N ARG A 41 12.57 18.53 -9.83
CA ARG A 41 11.83 19.43 -10.72
C ARG A 41 12.18 20.90 -10.47
N GLU A 42 12.28 21.31 -9.20
CA GLU A 42 12.67 22.68 -8.81
C GLU A 42 14.10 23.01 -9.26
N GLN A 43 15.00 22.03 -9.23
CA GLN A 43 16.38 22.16 -9.67
C GLN A 43 16.56 22.03 -11.20
N GLY A 44 15.49 21.70 -11.94
CA GLY A 44 15.56 21.48 -13.39
C GLY A 44 16.33 20.21 -13.79
N HIS A 45 16.43 19.22 -12.89
CA HIS A 45 17.12 17.96 -13.15
C HIS A 45 16.15 16.84 -13.57
N ASP A 46 16.64 15.95 -14.42
CA ASP A 46 15.91 14.74 -14.79
C ASP A 46 15.79 13.78 -13.61
N TYR A 47 14.56 13.32 -13.35
CA TYR A 47 14.27 12.36 -12.29
C TYR A 47 14.04 10.97 -12.86
N VAL A 48 15.00 10.06 -12.63
CA VAL A 48 14.85 8.64 -12.97
C VAL A 48 14.05 7.92 -11.90
N ARG A 49 12.92 7.30 -12.28
CA ARG A 49 12.02 6.63 -11.34
C ARG A 49 12.69 5.40 -10.75
N ALA A 50 12.39 5.08 -9.49
CA ALA A 50 12.95 3.89 -8.83
C ALA A 50 12.68 2.58 -9.61
N MET A 51 11.54 2.47 -10.31
CA MET A 51 11.19 1.31 -11.12
C MET A 51 12.01 1.16 -12.42
N GLU A 52 12.72 2.21 -12.83
CA GLU A 52 13.52 2.26 -14.06
C GLU A 52 15.02 2.03 -13.77
N ARG A 53 15.40 1.83 -12.50
CA ARG A 53 16.78 1.60 -12.07
C ARG A 53 17.00 0.11 -11.86
N ASP A 54 18.17 -0.40 -12.25
CA ASP A 54 18.53 -1.81 -12.02
C ASP A 54 18.60 -2.17 -10.53
N ASP A 55 19.10 -1.24 -9.70
CA ASP A 55 19.09 -1.35 -8.24
C ASP A 55 18.59 -0.04 -7.61
N PRO A 56 17.30 0.06 -7.28
CA PRO A 56 16.76 1.25 -6.62
C PRO A 56 17.31 1.36 -5.19
N PRO A 57 17.71 2.56 -4.73
CA PRO A 57 18.22 2.71 -3.38
C PRO A 57 17.13 2.43 -2.35
N ASP A 58 17.54 1.87 -1.21
CA ASP A 58 16.68 1.76 -0.04
C ASP A 58 16.52 3.16 0.59
N LEU A 59 15.29 3.65 0.69
CA LEU A 59 14.99 4.94 1.34
C LEU A 59 15.14 4.83 2.85
N ASP A 60 15.64 5.87 3.51
CA ASP A 60 15.71 5.89 4.97
C ASP A 60 14.34 6.26 5.56
N LEU A 61 13.60 5.23 5.97
CA LEU A 61 12.28 5.40 6.58
C LEU A 61 12.42 5.57 8.10
N PRO A 62 11.52 6.33 8.75
CA PRO A 62 11.46 6.46 10.21
C PRO A 62 10.91 5.21 10.91
N LEU A 63 11.35 4.03 10.46
CA LEU A 63 10.96 2.71 10.93
C LEU A 63 12.20 1.95 11.38
N ALA A 64 12.06 1.03 12.32
CA ALA A 64 13.13 0.08 12.64
C ALA A 64 13.28 -0.94 11.50
N ARG A 65 14.49 -1.47 11.31
CA ARG A 65 14.76 -2.56 10.37
C ARG A 65 14.72 -3.89 11.11
N CYS A 66 13.99 -4.86 10.58
CA CYS A 66 14.09 -6.26 10.96
C CYS A 66 15.13 -6.96 10.07
N THR A 67 16.18 -7.48 10.69
CA THR A 67 17.24 -8.27 10.04
C THR A 67 17.13 -9.72 10.50
N PRO A 68 16.38 -10.57 9.77
CA PRO A 68 16.23 -11.97 10.14
C PRO A 68 17.54 -12.74 10.02
N SER A 69 17.65 -13.86 10.74
CA SER A 69 18.79 -14.77 10.63
C SER A 69 18.95 -15.38 9.24
N GLN A 70 17.85 -15.54 8.49
CA GLN A 70 17.85 -15.99 7.10
C GLN A 70 16.81 -15.22 6.28
N GLY A 71 17.19 -14.80 5.08
CA GLY A 71 16.32 -14.08 4.14
C GLY A 71 16.54 -12.56 4.15
N PRO A 72 15.80 -11.83 3.30
CA PRO A 72 15.97 -10.39 3.15
C PRO A 72 15.48 -9.62 4.38
N TRP A 73 16.18 -8.54 4.71
CA TRP A 73 15.70 -7.59 5.73
C TRP A 73 14.47 -6.81 5.25
N HIS A 74 13.69 -6.30 6.19
CA HIS A 74 12.52 -5.46 5.93
C HIS A 74 12.27 -4.42 7.02
N TRP A 75 11.39 -3.45 6.76
CA TRP A 75 10.94 -2.50 7.78
C TRP A 75 10.01 -3.17 8.79
N ALA A 76 10.10 -2.80 10.06
CA ALA A 76 9.23 -3.31 11.12
C ALA A 76 7.88 -2.57 11.08
N ALA A 77 7.05 -2.90 10.09
CA ALA A 77 5.70 -2.37 9.93
C ALA A 77 4.81 -3.33 9.17
N THR A 78 3.52 -3.37 9.52
CA THR A 78 2.53 -4.23 8.88
C THR A 78 1.95 -3.58 7.61
N CYS A 79 1.10 -4.34 6.93
CA CYS A 79 0.09 -3.87 6.01
C CYS A 79 -1.13 -3.34 6.78
N ALA A 80 -2.05 -2.67 6.06
CA ALA A 80 -3.25 -2.10 6.61
C ALA A 80 -4.27 -3.20 6.96
N ARG A 81 -4.90 -3.11 8.13
CA ARG A 81 -6.07 -3.92 8.47
C ARG A 81 -7.27 -2.99 8.69
N PRO A 82 -8.40 -3.19 7.99
CA PRO A 82 -9.66 -2.53 8.31
C PRO A 82 -10.07 -2.81 9.76
N ASP A 83 -10.50 -1.78 10.50
CA ASP A 83 -10.90 -1.96 11.90
C ASP A 83 -12.30 -2.58 12.04
N GLN A 84 -13.18 -2.35 11.05
CA GLN A 84 -14.48 -3.02 10.93
C GLN A 84 -14.38 -4.36 10.19
N ASP A 85 -15.43 -5.18 10.33
CA ASP A 85 -15.54 -6.53 9.74
C ASP A 85 -15.01 -6.59 8.30
N PRO A 86 -13.82 -7.21 8.09
CA PRO A 86 -13.20 -7.25 6.77
C PRO A 86 -14.00 -8.11 5.78
N GLY A 87 -14.91 -8.98 6.24
CA GLY A 87 -15.68 -9.88 5.39
C GLY A 87 -16.81 -9.22 4.60
N ARG A 88 -17.09 -7.93 4.83
CA ARG A 88 -18.03 -7.17 4.00
C ARG A 88 -17.29 -6.52 2.83
N VAL A 89 -17.72 -6.87 1.62
CA VAL A 89 -17.26 -6.23 0.38
C VAL A 89 -18.43 -5.56 -0.31
N ASP A 90 -18.35 -4.24 -0.49
CA ASP A 90 -19.29 -3.50 -1.31
C ASP A 90 -18.74 -3.38 -2.74
N VAL A 91 -19.60 -3.67 -3.72
CA VAL A 91 -19.23 -3.55 -5.14
C VAL A 91 -19.64 -2.18 -5.65
N HIS A 92 -18.69 -1.26 -5.65
CA HIS A 92 -18.86 0.04 -6.31
C HIS A 92 -18.54 -0.09 -7.79
N THR A 93 -18.85 0.96 -8.55
CA THR A 93 -18.62 0.95 -9.99
C THR A 93 -18.01 2.24 -10.47
N TRP A 94 -16.89 2.16 -11.19
CA TRP A 94 -16.29 3.31 -11.85
C TRP A 94 -16.46 3.19 -13.37
N THR A 95 -16.56 4.35 -14.02
CA THR A 95 -16.68 4.42 -15.48
C THR A 95 -15.41 5.00 -16.06
N GLY A 96 -14.74 4.25 -16.94
CA GLY A 96 -13.64 4.73 -17.76
C GLY A 96 -14.16 5.20 -19.10
N ARG A 97 -13.83 6.43 -19.49
CA ARG A 97 -14.10 6.97 -20.83
C ARG A 97 -12.79 7.06 -21.60
N VAL A 98 -12.87 6.83 -22.90
CA VAL A 98 -11.76 7.10 -23.81
C VAL A 98 -11.66 8.61 -23.97
N ASP A 99 -10.46 9.16 -23.77
CA ASP A 99 -10.20 10.57 -24.07
C ASP A 99 -10.20 10.75 -25.60
N ALA A 100 -11.21 11.46 -26.11
CA ALA A 100 -11.39 11.69 -27.53
C ALA A 100 -10.21 12.45 -28.15
N ARG A 101 -9.65 13.44 -27.44
CA ARG A 101 -8.54 14.26 -27.92
C ARG A 101 -7.26 13.43 -28.00
N ALA A 102 -6.99 12.62 -26.98
CA ALA A 102 -5.85 11.70 -27.03
C ALA A 102 -6.01 10.69 -28.19
N LEU A 103 -7.24 10.24 -28.44
CA LEU A 103 -7.54 9.31 -29.53
C LEU A 103 -7.26 9.91 -30.91
N GLU A 104 -7.63 11.18 -31.14
CA GLU A 104 -7.36 11.93 -32.37
C GLU A 104 -5.87 12.05 -32.65
N GLN A 105 -5.05 12.19 -31.61
CA GLN A 105 -3.60 12.36 -31.75
C GLN A 105 -2.86 11.06 -32.10
N VAL A 106 -3.43 9.90 -31.76
CA VAL A 106 -2.73 8.60 -31.88
C VAL A 106 -3.35 7.66 -32.92
N SER A 107 -4.50 8.02 -33.49
CA SER A 107 -5.21 7.18 -34.47
C SER A 107 -5.12 7.76 -35.88
N HIS A 108 -4.80 6.90 -36.84
CA HIS A 108 -4.78 7.27 -38.27
C HIS A 108 -6.15 7.17 -38.95
N GLY A 109 -7.17 6.67 -38.23
CA GLY A 109 -8.52 6.53 -38.75
C GLY A 109 -9.52 6.51 -37.61
N LEU A 110 -10.31 7.58 -37.51
CA LEU A 110 -11.43 7.67 -36.57
C LEU A 110 -12.73 7.89 -37.32
N PRO A 111 -13.83 7.27 -36.87
CA PRO A 111 -15.15 7.66 -37.34
C PRO A 111 -15.41 9.13 -36.98
N LYS A 112 -16.22 9.81 -37.80
CA LYS A 112 -16.64 11.21 -37.57
C LYS A 112 -17.23 11.43 -36.17
N THR A 113 -17.79 10.39 -35.56
CA THR A 113 -18.29 10.40 -34.20
C THR A 113 -17.82 9.17 -33.45
N VAL A 114 -17.17 9.38 -32.30
CA VAL A 114 -16.78 8.33 -31.37
C VAL A 114 -17.89 8.16 -30.33
N SER A 115 -18.57 7.01 -30.34
CA SER A 115 -19.64 6.74 -29.37
C SER A 115 -19.08 6.21 -28.04
N ASP A 116 -19.55 6.78 -26.94
CA ASP A 116 -19.30 6.30 -25.58
C ASP A 116 -20.27 5.19 -25.14
N ARG A 117 -21.34 4.93 -25.91
CA ARG A 117 -22.33 3.88 -25.60
C ARG A 117 -22.03 2.55 -26.27
N GLN A 118 -21.50 2.56 -27.50
CA GLN A 118 -21.34 1.36 -28.31
C GLN A 118 -20.04 1.32 -29.11
N GLY A 119 -19.67 0.12 -29.58
CA GLY A 119 -18.47 -0.10 -30.37
C GLY A 119 -17.17 -0.09 -29.56
N ARG A 120 -16.04 -0.01 -30.27
CA ARG A 120 -14.68 -0.20 -29.74
C ARG A 120 -14.30 0.79 -28.64
N TYR A 121 -14.86 2.01 -28.67
CA TYR A 121 -14.52 3.12 -27.78
C TYR A 121 -15.56 3.38 -26.70
N ARG A 122 -16.54 2.47 -26.54
CA ARG A 122 -17.57 2.59 -25.51
C ARG A 122 -16.95 2.76 -24.12
N ALA A 123 -17.61 3.56 -23.29
CA ALA A 123 -17.27 3.70 -21.89
C ALA A 123 -17.32 2.33 -21.22
N ARG A 124 -16.30 2.03 -20.42
CA ARG A 124 -16.21 0.77 -19.68
C ARG A 124 -16.71 1.02 -18.27
N ARG A 125 -17.70 0.24 -17.86
CA ARG A 125 -18.20 0.21 -16.50
C ARG A 125 -17.53 -0.97 -15.79
N MET A 126 -16.68 -0.66 -14.82
CA MET A 126 -15.79 -1.64 -14.17
C MET A 126 -16.13 -1.74 -12.67
N PRO A 127 -16.28 -2.95 -12.12
CA PRO A 127 -16.49 -3.12 -10.70
C PRO A 127 -15.25 -2.66 -9.92
N LEU A 128 -15.49 -2.08 -8.75
CA LEU A 128 -14.50 -1.73 -7.76
C LEU A 128 -14.93 -2.39 -6.45
N LEU A 129 -14.14 -3.35 -5.99
CA LEU A 129 -14.35 -3.96 -4.69
C LEU A 129 -13.85 -2.99 -3.62
N VAL A 130 -14.74 -2.61 -2.71
CA VAL A 130 -14.48 -1.67 -1.63
C VAL A 130 -14.76 -2.40 -0.32
N THR A 131 -13.81 -2.38 0.59
CA THR A 131 -14.04 -2.81 1.97
C THR A 131 -14.60 -1.62 2.75
N PRO A 132 -15.88 -1.66 3.20
CA PRO A 132 -16.47 -0.58 3.96
C PRO A 132 -15.81 -0.53 5.35
N CYS A 133 -15.11 0.56 5.64
CA CYS A 133 -14.53 0.81 6.93
C CYS A 133 -14.45 2.31 7.18
N SER A 134 -14.48 2.72 8.46
CA SER A 134 -14.21 4.10 8.86
C SER A 134 -12.75 4.31 9.22
N SER A 135 -11.97 3.24 9.35
CA SER A 135 -10.55 3.31 9.64
C SER A 135 -9.80 2.05 9.22
N VAL A 136 -8.49 2.23 9.03
CA VAL A 136 -7.53 1.15 8.85
C VAL A 136 -6.36 1.36 9.80
N THR A 137 -5.84 0.26 10.35
CA THR A 137 -4.76 0.26 11.34
C THR A 137 -3.55 -0.50 10.83
N TRP A 138 -2.38 0.00 11.20
CA TRP A 138 -1.08 -0.65 11.07
C TRP A 138 -0.42 -0.76 12.43
N HIS A 139 0.41 -1.78 12.61
CA HIS A 139 1.42 -1.80 13.66
C HIS A 139 2.78 -1.47 13.06
N ALA A 140 3.62 -0.80 13.85
CA ALA A 140 5.00 -0.51 13.46
C ALA A 140 5.94 -0.38 14.65
N VAL A 141 7.24 -0.42 14.39
CA VAL A 141 8.29 0.03 15.29
C VAL A 141 9.02 1.18 14.59
N GLY A 142 9.03 2.38 15.15
CA GLY A 142 9.54 3.56 14.46
C GLY A 142 9.61 4.84 15.30
N ASP A 143 9.85 5.96 14.65
CA ASP A 143 9.76 7.29 15.26
C ASP A 143 8.34 7.85 15.05
N PRO A 144 7.53 8.06 16.12
CA PRO A 144 6.15 8.48 15.96
C PRO A 144 6.00 9.84 15.27
N SER A 145 6.88 10.80 15.59
CA SER A 145 6.78 12.17 15.07
C SER A 145 7.16 12.21 13.60
N ALA A 146 8.27 11.56 13.23
CA ALA A 146 8.72 11.52 11.84
C ALA A 146 7.79 10.69 10.95
N ILE A 147 7.16 9.63 11.49
CA ILE A 147 6.11 8.90 10.77
C ILE A 147 4.90 9.81 10.51
N LEU A 148 4.42 10.52 11.53
CA LEU A 148 3.26 11.40 11.38
C LEU A 148 3.52 12.51 10.35
N GLU A 149 4.71 13.12 10.36
CA GLU A 149 5.12 14.15 9.38
C GLU A 149 5.07 13.64 7.93
N LEU A 150 5.44 12.39 7.68
CA LEU A 150 5.39 11.78 6.35
C LEU A 150 3.96 11.34 5.96
N LEU A 151 3.10 11.05 6.93
CA LEU A 151 1.72 10.65 6.66
C LEU A 151 0.79 11.83 6.45
N GLU A 152 1.01 12.95 7.12
CA GLU A 152 0.14 14.13 7.09
C GLU A 152 -0.21 14.63 5.67
N PRO A 153 0.73 14.68 4.69
CA PRO A 153 0.40 15.07 3.31
C PRO A 153 -0.46 14.04 2.54
N ILE A 154 -0.59 12.81 3.04
CA ILE A 154 -1.28 11.71 2.37
C ILE A 154 -2.78 11.79 2.68
N VAL A 155 -3.50 12.48 1.79
CA VAL A 155 -4.96 12.71 1.90
C VAL A 155 -5.83 11.58 1.32
N SER A 156 -5.22 10.58 0.66
CA SER A 156 -5.96 9.43 0.12
C SER A 156 -5.07 8.22 -0.11
N ILE A 157 -5.58 7.03 0.25
CA ILE A 157 -4.91 5.74 0.16
C ILE A 157 -5.73 4.74 -0.66
N GLY A 158 -5.08 3.73 -1.23
CA GLY A 158 -5.75 2.67 -2.01
C GLY A 158 -5.88 2.98 -3.51
N LYS A 159 -6.75 2.21 -4.17
CA LYS A 159 -7.02 2.29 -5.61
C LYS A 159 -8.09 3.33 -5.90
N LYS A 160 -8.03 3.92 -7.11
CA LYS A 160 -9.07 4.81 -7.66
C LYS A 160 -9.42 5.99 -6.74
N ARG A 161 -8.44 6.54 -6.02
CA ARG A 161 -8.53 7.71 -5.12
C ARG A 161 -9.38 8.88 -5.63
N SER A 162 -9.44 9.10 -6.95
CA SER A 162 -10.28 10.13 -7.57
C SER A 162 -11.79 9.87 -7.49
N THR A 163 -12.24 8.71 -7.01
CA THR A 163 -13.67 8.37 -6.83
C THR A 163 -14.14 8.53 -5.39
N GLY A 164 -13.31 9.09 -4.50
CA GLY A 164 -13.64 9.33 -3.08
C GLY A 164 -13.21 8.22 -2.13
N GLU A 165 -12.92 7.01 -2.64
CA GLU A 165 -12.50 5.87 -1.81
C GLU A 165 -11.13 6.11 -1.16
N GLY A 166 -11.01 5.65 0.09
CA GLY A 166 -9.80 5.76 0.88
C GLY A 166 -9.37 7.20 1.15
N HIS A 167 -10.29 8.18 1.09
CA HIS A 167 -10.02 9.56 1.51
C HIS A 167 -9.75 9.61 3.01
N VAL A 168 -8.57 10.11 3.39
CA VAL A 168 -8.12 10.18 4.78
C VAL A 168 -8.59 11.49 5.39
N LEU A 169 -9.37 11.40 6.46
CA LEU A 169 -9.84 12.53 7.27
C LEU A 169 -8.74 13.02 8.22
N ARG A 170 -8.02 12.08 8.84
CA ARG A 170 -6.90 12.36 9.73
C ARG A 170 -6.05 11.11 9.96
N TRP A 171 -4.80 11.35 10.31
CA TRP A 171 -3.87 10.33 10.81
C TRP A 171 -3.81 10.35 12.33
N GLU A 172 -3.51 9.20 12.90
CA GLU A 172 -3.34 8.99 14.33
C GLU A 172 -2.14 8.06 14.53
N VAL A 173 -1.21 8.45 15.40
CA VAL A 173 -0.03 7.65 15.73
C VAL A 173 0.07 7.57 17.25
N GLU A 174 -0.19 6.38 17.80
CA GLU A 174 -0.22 6.14 19.23
C GLU A 174 0.89 5.18 19.65
N LEU A 175 1.40 5.34 20.87
CA LEU A 175 2.33 4.38 21.45
C LEU A 175 1.59 3.08 21.79
N ALA A 176 2.11 1.96 21.29
CA ALA A 176 1.61 0.62 21.57
C ALA A 176 2.48 -0.05 22.64
N GLY A 177 2.39 0.46 23.87
CA GLY A 177 3.23 0.02 25.00
C GLY A 177 3.07 -1.47 25.33
N ASP A 178 1.86 -1.99 25.11
CA ASP A 178 1.41 -3.36 25.36
C ASP A 178 1.93 -4.40 24.35
N LEU A 179 2.40 -3.98 23.18
CA LEU A 179 2.98 -4.89 22.19
C LEU A 179 4.46 -5.17 22.50
N ASP A 180 4.99 -6.27 22.00
CA ASP A 180 6.45 -6.44 21.84
C ASP A 180 6.90 -5.99 20.43
N ASP A 181 8.21 -5.83 20.22
CA ASP A 181 8.76 -5.32 18.96
C ASP A 181 8.48 -6.24 17.77
N PHE A 182 8.41 -7.56 17.99
CA PHE A 182 8.10 -8.50 16.92
C PHE A 182 6.64 -8.39 16.52
N THR A 183 5.73 -8.44 17.49
CA THR A 183 4.29 -8.27 17.27
C THR A 183 4.00 -6.95 16.56
N ALA A 184 4.60 -5.84 17.03
CA ALA A 184 4.45 -4.53 16.42
C ALA A 184 5.00 -4.46 14.97
N GLY A 185 6.03 -5.25 14.64
CA GLY A 185 6.64 -5.26 13.31
C GLY A 185 6.03 -6.26 12.31
N HIS A 186 5.24 -7.24 12.78
CA HIS A 186 4.87 -8.42 11.98
C HIS A 186 3.40 -8.80 12.02
N LEU A 187 2.70 -8.55 13.12
CA LEU A 187 1.35 -9.09 13.34
C LEU A 187 0.29 -8.00 13.33
N HIS A 188 -0.86 -8.32 12.76
CA HIS A 188 -2.05 -7.50 12.88
C HIS A 188 -2.64 -7.53 14.30
N PRO A 189 -3.56 -6.60 14.65
CA PRO A 189 -4.25 -6.59 15.93
C PRO A 189 -4.96 -7.89 16.34
N ASP A 190 -5.37 -8.74 15.39
CA ASP A 190 -5.97 -10.06 15.63
C ASP A 190 -4.93 -11.20 15.74
N GLY A 191 -3.65 -10.87 15.69
CA GLY A 191 -2.56 -11.83 15.79
C GLY A 191 -2.20 -12.55 14.50
N THR A 192 -2.87 -12.27 13.37
CA THR A 192 -2.49 -12.87 12.09
C THR A 192 -1.22 -12.22 11.53
N LEU A 193 -0.50 -12.92 10.64
CA LEU A 193 0.65 -12.34 9.95
C LEU A 193 0.19 -11.13 9.13
N GLY A 194 0.78 -9.97 9.41
CA GLY A 194 0.36 -8.69 8.86
C GLY A 194 1.25 -8.13 7.77
N ARG A 195 2.33 -8.80 7.37
CA ARG A 195 3.19 -8.36 6.26
C ARG A 195 3.88 -9.53 5.56
N PRO A 196 4.28 -9.37 4.29
CA PRO A 196 5.19 -10.32 3.68
C PRO A 196 6.48 -10.43 4.49
N SER A 197 6.83 -11.64 4.90
CA SER A 197 7.92 -11.89 5.83
C SER A 197 8.77 -13.10 5.40
N PRO A 198 10.09 -13.07 5.63
CA PRO A 198 10.94 -14.24 5.43
C PRO A 198 10.49 -15.41 6.31
N LEU A 199 10.78 -16.64 5.88
CA LEU A 199 10.36 -17.86 6.59
C LEU A 199 10.93 -17.93 8.02
N SER A 200 12.10 -17.34 8.27
CA SER A 200 12.70 -17.22 9.60
C SER A 200 11.87 -16.34 10.54
N CYS A 201 11.37 -15.19 10.05
CA CYS A 201 10.43 -14.36 10.80
C CYS A 201 9.11 -15.10 11.04
N ARG A 202 8.59 -15.80 10.02
CA ARG A 202 7.36 -16.59 10.16
C ARG A 202 7.50 -17.70 11.20
N ALA A 203 8.63 -18.41 11.24
CA ALA A 203 8.90 -19.43 12.24
C ALA A 203 8.95 -18.85 13.66
N ARG A 204 9.51 -17.64 13.82
CA ARG A 204 9.52 -16.91 15.09
C ARG A 204 8.12 -16.50 15.56
N ALA A 205 7.18 -16.28 14.64
CA ALA A 205 5.80 -15.92 15.00
C ALA A 205 5.05 -17.02 15.77
N GLY A 206 5.51 -18.28 15.69
CA GLY A 206 4.84 -19.43 16.31
C GLY A 206 3.87 -20.14 15.37
N GLY A 207 3.62 -21.44 15.62
CA GLY A 207 2.84 -22.31 14.72
C GLY A 207 1.41 -21.83 14.50
N ASP A 208 0.79 -21.25 15.53
CA ASP A 208 -0.64 -20.89 15.56
C ASP A 208 -0.98 -19.58 14.82
N VAL A 209 0.03 -18.81 14.39
CA VAL A 209 -0.21 -17.57 13.65
C VAL A 209 -0.75 -17.87 12.26
N LEU A 210 -1.96 -17.42 11.96
CA LEU A 210 -2.55 -17.55 10.62
C LEU A 210 -1.82 -16.67 9.61
N ASP A 211 -1.55 -17.21 8.42
CA ASP A 211 -0.94 -16.52 7.29
C ASP A 211 -1.68 -16.84 5.98
N GLY A 212 -1.26 -16.20 4.89
CA GLY A 212 -1.80 -16.42 3.54
C GLY A 212 -1.04 -17.48 2.74
N GLY A 213 -0.27 -18.34 3.42
CA GLY A 213 0.61 -19.31 2.79
C GLY A 213 1.92 -18.70 2.26
N ARG A 214 2.55 -19.39 1.30
CA ARG A 214 3.83 -18.99 0.70
C ARG A 214 3.63 -18.49 -0.72
N GLY A 215 4.35 -17.44 -1.08
CA GLY A 215 4.37 -16.97 -2.46
C GLY A 215 5.40 -15.89 -2.73
N ARG A 216 5.48 -15.49 -4.01
CA ARG A 216 6.39 -14.44 -4.46
C ARG A 216 5.76 -13.08 -4.20
N ALA A 217 6.42 -12.26 -3.38
CA ALA A 217 5.96 -10.91 -3.06
C ALA A 217 7.15 -9.96 -2.84
N GLY A 218 6.87 -8.65 -2.98
CA GLY A 218 7.83 -7.61 -2.64
C GLY A 218 8.04 -7.54 -1.13
N ILE A 219 9.29 -7.49 -0.67
CA ILE A 219 9.59 -7.44 0.77
C ILE A 219 9.60 -6.02 1.35
N ARG A 220 9.95 -5.02 0.52
CA ARG A 220 10.05 -3.61 0.90
C ARG A 220 9.95 -2.70 -0.34
N PRO A 221 9.71 -1.39 -0.18
CA PRO A 221 9.66 -0.45 -1.29
C PRO A 221 10.97 -0.38 -2.10
N PRO A 222 10.93 -0.18 -3.44
CA PRO A 222 9.74 -0.21 -4.29
C PRO A 222 9.22 -1.64 -4.52
N TYR A 223 8.02 -1.93 -4.01
CA TYR A 223 7.49 -3.31 -3.92
C TYR A 223 7.40 -4.05 -5.25
N MET A 224 7.08 -3.35 -6.34
CA MET A 224 6.93 -3.99 -7.67
C MET A 224 8.28 -4.26 -8.36
N HIS A 225 9.40 -3.77 -7.82
CA HIS A 225 10.69 -3.92 -8.45
C HIS A 225 11.20 -5.36 -8.36
N PRO A 226 11.73 -5.96 -9.45
CA PRO A 226 12.17 -7.35 -9.47
C PRO A 226 13.18 -7.72 -8.36
N THR A 227 14.10 -6.82 -8.00
CA THR A 227 15.10 -7.06 -6.94
C THR A 227 14.52 -7.09 -5.54
N ARG A 228 13.26 -6.66 -5.35
CA ARG A 228 12.54 -6.71 -4.07
C ARG A 228 11.64 -7.94 -3.95
N GLN A 229 11.52 -8.75 -5.00
CA GLN A 229 10.60 -9.89 -5.08
C GLN A 229 11.26 -11.19 -4.58
N HIS A 230 10.75 -11.74 -3.48
CA HIS A 230 11.28 -12.96 -2.86
C HIS A 230 10.17 -13.97 -2.59
N GLN A 231 10.56 -15.23 -2.34
CA GLN A 231 9.65 -16.23 -1.77
C GLN A 231 9.49 -15.95 -0.27
N LEU A 232 8.27 -15.62 0.15
CA LEU A 232 7.94 -15.13 1.49
C LEU A 232 6.72 -15.87 2.05
N ALA A 233 6.56 -15.84 3.36
CA ALA A 233 5.25 -16.04 3.99
C ALA A 233 4.40 -14.79 3.71
N LEU A 234 3.19 -15.00 3.21
CA LEU A 234 2.26 -13.95 2.82
C LEU A 234 1.36 -13.59 4.00
N PRO A 235 0.95 -12.32 4.14
CA PRO A 235 -0.03 -11.93 5.15
C PRO A 235 -1.30 -12.77 5.07
N ALA A 236 -1.97 -12.93 6.20
CA ALA A 236 -3.33 -13.46 6.18
C ALA A 236 -4.20 -12.61 5.25
N LEU A 237 -5.07 -13.28 4.50
CA LEU A 237 -6.01 -12.61 3.62
C LEU A 237 -6.96 -11.78 4.46
N LEU A 238 -7.21 -10.54 4.05
CA LEU A 238 -8.36 -9.81 4.56
C LEU A 238 -9.57 -10.57 4.02
N SER A 239 -10.35 -11.20 4.91
CA SER A 239 -11.43 -12.12 4.54
C SER A 239 -12.27 -11.54 3.40
N SER A 240 -12.39 -12.28 2.30
CA SER A 240 -13.21 -11.94 1.13
C SER A 240 -14.65 -12.36 1.31
#